data_AF-A0A972YV24-F1
#
_entry.id   AF-A0A972YV24-F1
#
_cell.length_a   1.000
_cell.length_b   1.000
_cell.length_c   1.000
_cell.angle_alpha   90.00
_cell.angle_beta   90.00
_cell.angle_gamma   90.00
#
_symmetry.space_group_name_H-M   'P 1'
#
loop_
_entity.id
_entity.type
_entity.pdbx_description
1 polymer ?
#
loop_
_entity_poly.entity_id
_entity_poly.type
_entity_poly.pdbx_seq_one_letter_code
_entity_poly.pdbx_strand_id
1 'polypeptide(L)' 'MCLTASKEFTYMEKWLVMLLTTYKNNPSSGLAQTICFYLNKLLQHDDINFCGEKRCDYIAMQRFWHWHARRA' A
#
# COMPACT_ATOMS: atom_id res chain seq x y z
N MET A 1 0.68 -23.75 -3.59
CA MET A 1 -0.21 -23.69 -2.41
C MET A 1 -0.53 -22.23 -2.18
N CYS A 2 -1.79 -21.81 -2.32
CA CYS A 2 -2.19 -20.46 -1.94
C CYS A 2 -2.21 -20.42 -0.40
N LEU A 3 -1.08 -20.06 0.20
CA LEU A 3 -1.04 -19.71 1.61
C LEU A 3 -1.95 -18.49 1.76
N THR A 4 -3.04 -18.65 2.50
CA THR A 4 -3.93 -17.54 2.81
C THR A 4 -3.12 -16.47 3.53
N ALA A 5 -3.19 -15.23 3.06
CA ALA A 5 -2.55 -14.11 3.72
C ALA A 5 -2.96 -14.07 5.20
N SER A 6 -2.04 -13.71 6.06
CA SER A 6 -2.31 -13.50 7.48
C SER A 6 -3.41 -12.45 7.65
N LYS A 7 -4.08 -12.51 8.81
CA LYS A 7 -5.05 -11.48 9.19
C LYS A 7 -4.40 -10.10 9.22
N GLU A 8 -3.15 -10.02 9.69
CA GLU A 8 -2.37 -8.79 9.72
C GLU A 8 -2.19 -8.19 8.32
N PHE A 9 -1.69 -8.97 7.37
CA PHE A 9 -1.52 -8.53 5.98
C PHE A 9 -2.87 -8.07 5.38
N THR A 10 -3.92 -8.86 5.60
CA THR A 10 -5.28 -8.53 5.13
C THR A 10 -5.80 -7.22 5.75
N TYR A 11 -5.50 -6.95 7.02
CA TYR A 11 -5.86 -5.68 7.65
C TYR A 11 -5.07 -4.52 7.05
N MET A 12 -3.77 -4.68 6.80
CA MET A 12 -2.96 -3.67 6.12
C MET A 12 -3.50 -3.34 4.72
N GLU A 13 -3.96 -4.35 3.95
CA GLU A 13 -4.61 -4.12 2.65
C GLU A 13 -5.91 -3.32 2.80
N LYS A 14 -6.76 -3.64 3.78
CA LYS A 14 -7.99 -2.88 4.06
C LYS A 14 -7.70 -1.43 4.44
N TRP A 15 -6.66 -1.20 5.24
CA TRP A 15 -6.20 0.14 5.59
C TRP A 15 -5.73 0.92 4.36
N LEU A 16 -4.95 0.27 3.47
CA LEU A 16 -4.53 0.89 2.22
C LEU A 16 -5.74 1.31 1.36
N VAL A 17 -6.74 0.44 1.20
CA VAL A 17 -7.98 0.76 0.46
C VAL A 17 -8.71 1.95 1.07
N MET A 18 -8.84 1.98 2.41
CA MET A 18 -9.44 3.11 3.12
C MET A 18 -8.68 4.41 2.83
N LEU A 19 -7.35 4.41 2.96
CA LEU A 19 -6.50 5.58 2.70
C LEU A 19 -6.63 6.09 1.26
N LEU A 20 -6.63 5.20 0.28
CA LEU A 20 -6.82 5.55 -1.13
C LEU A 20 -8.19 6.18 -1.38
N THR A 21 -9.23 5.62 -0.75
CA THR A 21 -10.61 6.14 -0.84
C THR A 21 -10.70 7.52 -0.20
N THR A 22 -10.09 7.71 0.97
CA THR A 22 -10.03 9.01 1.65
C THR A 22 -9.28 10.03 0.81
N TYR A 23 -8.12 9.67 0.25
CA TYR A 23 -7.34 10.55 -0.60
C TYR A 23 -8.11 10.98 -1.86
N LYS A 24 -8.87 10.06 -2.48
CA LYS A 24 -9.70 10.39 -3.65
C LYS A 24 -10.69 11.52 -3.37
N ASN A 25 -11.26 11.56 -2.17
CA ASN A 25 -12.25 12.56 -1.78
C ASN A 25 -11.63 13.82 -1.17
N ASN A 26 -10.49 13.67 -0.46
CA ASN A 26 -9.80 14.75 0.23
C ASN A 26 -8.28 14.62 0.01
N PRO A 27 -7.75 15.03 -1.16
CA PRO A 27 -6.33 14.92 -1.44
C PRO A 27 -5.50 15.76 -0.47
N SER A 28 -4.47 15.17 0.11
CA SER A 28 -3.49 15.91 0.92
C SER A 28 -2.11 15.27 0.85
N SER A 29 -1.07 16.09 0.98
CA SER A 29 0.32 15.62 1.01
C SER A 29 0.56 14.67 2.18
N GLY A 30 -0.03 14.94 3.35
CA GLY A 30 0.01 14.04 4.51
C GLY A 30 -0.63 12.67 4.26
N LEU A 31 -1.77 12.61 3.54
CA LEU A 31 -2.38 11.33 3.15
C LEU A 31 -1.51 10.60 2.11
N ALA A 32 -0.92 11.30 1.14
CA ALA A 32 -0.01 10.70 0.18
C ALA A 32 1.22 10.07 0.87
N GLN A 33 1.81 10.77 1.84
CA GLN A 33 2.91 10.24 2.66
C GLN A 33 2.47 9.01 3.47
N THR A 34 1.26 9.05 4.05
CA THR A 34 0.68 7.93 4.81
C THR A 34 0.46 6.70 3.92
N ILE A 35 -0.06 6.90 2.70
CA ILE A 35 -0.22 5.81 1.71
C ILE A 35 1.14 5.21 1.35
N CYS A 36 2.14 6.04 1.07
CA CYS A 36 3.49 5.59 0.78
C CYS A 36 4.09 4.78 1.94
N PHE A 37 3.88 5.21 3.18
CA PHE A 37 4.32 4.49 4.37
C PHE A 37 3.68 3.10 4.51
N TYR A 38 2.35 2.99 4.28
CA TYR A 38 1.67 1.70 4.34
C TYR A 38 2.08 0.75 3.22
N LEU A 39 2.33 1.27 2.01
CA LEU A 39 2.88 0.49 0.90
C LEU A 39 4.27 -0.08 1.25
N ASN A 40 5.13 0.70 1.91
CA ASN A 40 6.41 0.20 2.40
C ASN A 40 6.24 -0.96 3.38
N LYS A 41 5.29 -0.84 4.32
CA LYS A 41 4.99 -1.92 5.28
C LYS A 41 4.50 -3.19 4.61
N LEU A 42 3.56 -3.08 3.67
CA LEU A 42 3.06 -4.23 2.90
C LEU A 42 4.16 -4.93 2.11
N LEU A 43 5.08 -4.16 1.51
CA LEU A 43 6.20 -4.69 0.73
C LEU A 43 7.30 -5.33 1.59
N GLN A 44 7.37 -4.99 2.88
CA GLN A 44 8.30 -5.58 3.85
C GLN A 44 7.71 -6.79 4.60
N HIS A 45 6.39 -7.01 4.50
CA HIS A 45 5.72 -8.10 5.20
C HIS A 45 5.95 -9.43 4.47
N ASP A 46 6.28 -10.50 5.19
CA ASP A 46 6.68 -11.79 4.61
C ASP A 46 5.63 -12.38 3.65
N ASP A 47 4.35 -12.18 3.98
CA ASP A 47 3.22 -12.63 3.15
C ASP A 47 3.20 -12.08 1.72
N ILE A 48 3.87 -10.96 1.45
CA ILE A 48 3.93 -10.39 0.11
C ILE A 48 4.57 -11.34 -0.90
N ASN A 49 5.42 -12.25 -0.42
CA ASN A 49 6.11 -13.23 -1.24
C ASN A 49 5.18 -14.37 -1.70
N PHE A 50 4.01 -14.53 -1.09
CA PHE A 50 3.03 -15.55 -1.48
C PHE A 50 2.15 -15.11 -2.66
N CYS A 51 2.17 -13.83 -3.05
CA CYS A 51 1.39 -13.30 -4.17
C CYS A 51 2.22 -12.33 -5.04
N GLY A 52 2.89 -12.87 -6.06
CA GLY A 52 3.79 -12.10 -6.93
C GLY A 52 3.12 -10.96 -7.71
N GLU A 53 1.88 -11.15 -8.17
CA GLU A 53 1.13 -10.12 -8.89
C GLU A 53 0.84 -8.90 -8.00
N LYS A 54 0.31 -9.12 -6.79
CA LYS A 54 0.07 -8.06 -5.80
C LYS A 54 1.35 -7.32 -5.43
N ARG A 55 2.48 -8.03 -5.34
CA ARG A 55 3.78 -7.40 -5.09
C ARG A 55 4.16 -6.42 -6.19
N CYS A 56 3.99 -6.79 -7.45
CA CYS A 56 4.26 -5.89 -8.58
C CYS A 56 3.36 -4.64 -8.53
N ASP A 57 2.07 -4.82 -8.24
CA ASP A 57 1.13 -3.71 -8.10
C ASP A 57 1.53 -2.75 -6.98
N TYR A 58 1.89 -3.28 -5.80
CA TYR A 58 2.32 -2.46 -4.68
C TYR A 58 3.65 -1.75 -4.92
N ILE A 59 4.59 -2.36 -5.66
CA ILE A 59 5.83 -1.67 -6.08
C ILE A 59 5.49 -0.51 -7.02
N ALA A 60 4.61 -0.72 -8.00
CA ALA A 60 4.20 0.33 -8.92
C ALA A 60 3.51 1.49 -8.17
N MET A 61 2.60 1.17 -7.25
CA MET A 61 1.94 2.14 -6.39
C MET A 61 2.96 2.87 -5.50
N GLN A 62 3.89 2.17 -4.87
CA GLN A 62 4.92 2.76 -4.00
C GLN A 62 5.72 3.80 -4.76
N ARG A 63 6.16 3.50 -5.99
CA ARG A 63 6.91 4.45 -6.83
C ARG A 63 6.10 5.71 -7.12
N PHE A 64 4.83 5.55 -7.49
CA PHE A 64 3.92 6.67 -7.73
C PHE A 64 3.75 7.54 -6.48
N TRP A 65 3.38 6.93 -5.35
CA TRP A 65 3.10 7.66 -4.12
C TRP A 65 4.35 8.30 -3.51
N HIS A 66 5.52 7.68 -3.66
CA HIS A 66 6.79 8.25 -3.23
C HIS A 66 7.19 9.48 -4.04
N TRP A 67 7.01 9.43 -5.36
CA TRP A 67 7.21 10.59 -6.23
C TRP A 67 6.20 11.70 -5.91
N HIS A 68 4.93 11.33 -5.72
CA HIS A 68 3.84 12.26 -5.48
C HIS A 68 3.98 12.96 -4.12
N ALA A 69 4.29 12.21 -3.07
CA ALA A 69 4.48 12.74 -1.71
C ALA A 69 5.68 13.69 -1.57
N ARG A 70 6.67 13.61 -2.46
CA ARG A 70 7.81 14.54 -2.52
C ARG A 70 7.50 15.85 -3.26
N ARG A 71 6.40 15.90 -4.01
CA ARG A 71 5.99 17.05 -4.85
C ARG A 71 4.73 17.76 -4.36
N ALA A 72 4.01 17.15 -3.41
CA ALA A 72 2.74 17.64 -2.86
C ALA A 72 2.94 18.56 -1.65
#